data_AF-A0A2K8XJ57-F1
#
_entry.id   AF-A0A2K8XJ57-F1
#
_cell.length_a   1.000
_cell.length_b   1.000
_cell.length_c   1.000
_cell.angle_alpha   90.00
_cell.angle_beta   90.00
_cell.angle_gamma   90.00
#
_symmetry.space_group_name_H-M   'P 1'
#
loop_
_entity.id
_entity.type
_entity.pdbx_description
1 polymer ?
#
loop_
_entity_poly.entity_id
_entity_poly.type
_entity_poly.pdbx_seq_one_letter_code
_entity_poly.pdbx_strand_id
1 'polypeptide(L)'
;MFSCKEEEKSKTSNQTQKIEVKKEVIAESKNNNIKLNFKGKFESDDNFLLMYSTEENKRYSNENRLTKRIKGSNKEQNIQFEFPEGVRPYDLRIDFSGNKDQKKVSFKEIVISDSLNRILLNENNIFNNFKLSEHSKFNKETLELKCNLFNTKEGKMGYNPYLGTNYSFLKVLKAFNKANINKSKTVALEDVENIDLKDGEFRVIIEGVFKSDDELLLFYSDDLNKSFKLKKPIRKLVKGSNLPQTVIITLPNEDYLVNFRFDVSASIKQKGIEINRFTISELNSIISFDKAQISEYLKANEYIDLSSNGEINLKTIIKNGVENFNPYFNLTDKFIKELSNF
;
A
#
# COMPACT_ATOMS: atom_id res chain seq x y z
N MET A 1 -30.79 7.56 70.68
CA MET A 1 -29.53 7.75 69.92
C MET A 1 -29.29 6.49 69.12
N PHE A 2 -29.53 6.54 67.81
CA PHE A 2 -29.19 5.45 66.88
C PHE A 2 -28.23 6.03 65.85
N SER A 3 -27.06 5.40 65.76
CA SER A 3 -25.92 5.77 64.92
C SER A 3 -26.04 5.07 63.56
N CYS A 4 -26.10 5.83 62.47
CA CYS A 4 -26.07 5.30 61.10
C CYS A 4 -24.63 5.27 60.57
N LYS A 5 -24.25 4.13 59.99
CA LYS A 5 -23.04 3.92 59.17
C LYS A 5 -23.22 4.59 57.81
N GLU A 6 -22.21 5.32 57.35
CA GLU A 6 -22.05 5.69 55.94
C GLU A 6 -21.04 4.76 55.27
N GLU A 7 -21.41 4.23 54.11
CA GLU A 7 -20.58 3.42 53.23
C GLU A 7 -19.76 4.32 52.30
N GLU A 8 -18.44 4.15 52.30
CA GLU A 8 -17.53 4.75 51.32
C GLU A 8 -17.61 4.02 49.97
N LYS A 9 -18.09 4.72 48.94
CA LYS A 9 -17.96 4.27 47.54
C LYS A 9 -16.62 4.73 46.96
N SER A 10 -15.77 3.75 46.64
CA SER A 10 -14.51 3.93 45.91
C SER A 10 -14.75 4.52 44.51
N LYS A 11 -14.13 5.67 44.22
CA LYS A 11 -14.04 6.24 42.87
C LYS A 11 -12.85 5.62 42.12
N THR A 12 -13.13 4.80 41.12
CA THR A 12 -12.15 4.32 40.15
C THR A 12 -11.94 5.39 39.07
N SER A 13 -10.77 6.03 39.05
CA SER A 13 -10.36 6.94 37.97
C SER A 13 -9.72 6.14 36.83
N ASN A 14 -10.41 6.04 35.69
CA ASN A 14 -9.82 5.56 34.45
C ASN A 14 -8.91 6.65 33.87
N GLN A 15 -7.58 6.46 34.00
CA GLN A 15 -6.59 7.22 33.24
C GLN A 15 -6.49 6.63 31.83
N THR A 16 -7.04 7.33 30.84
CA THR A 16 -6.83 7.05 29.43
C THR A 16 -5.44 7.53 29.04
N GLN A 17 -4.52 6.59 28.79
CA GLN A 17 -3.20 6.90 28.24
C GLN A 17 -3.34 7.38 26.79
N LYS A 18 -2.88 8.61 26.57
CA LYS A 18 -2.81 9.32 25.30
C LYS A 18 -1.68 8.70 24.46
N ILE A 19 -2.02 8.06 23.33
CA ILE A 19 -1.04 7.55 22.37
C ILE A 19 -0.47 8.74 21.59
N GLU A 20 0.82 9.02 21.76
CA GLU A 20 1.54 10.07 21.04
C GLU A 20 2.14 9.49 19.76
N VAL A 21 1.57 9.86 18.60
CA VAL A 21 2.10 9.50 17.28
C VAL A 21 3.18 10.52 16.91
N LYS A 22 4.45 10.17 17.09
CA LYS A 22 5.56 10.93 16.51
C LYS A 22 5.66 10.62 15.02
N LYS A 23 5.27 11.61 14.21
CA LYS A 23 5.45 11.60 12.75
C LYS A 23 6.84 12.19 12.45
N GLU A 24 7.85 11.33 12.33
CA GLU A 24 9.11 11.72 11.70
C GLU A 24 8.89 11.74 10.19
N VAL A 25 8.91 12.94 9.61
CA VAL A 25 8.94 13.16 8.17
C VAL A 25 10.36 12.83 7.70
N ILE A 26 10.53 11.68 7.07
CA ILE A 26 11.78 11.33 6.40
C ILE A 26 11.77 12.03 5.04
N ALA A 27 12.74 12.90 4.81
CA ALA A 27 12.93 13.63 3.57
C ALA A 27 13.06 12.70 2.35
N GLU A 28 12.56 13.19 1.21
CA GLU A 28 12.54 12.56 -0.11
C GLU A 28 13.87 11.91 -0.50
N SER A 29 13.86 10.58 -0.44
CA SER A 29 14.85 9.75 -1.10
C SER A 29 14.34 9.47 -2.52
N LYS A 30 14.96 10.08 -3.54
CA LYS A 30 14.78 9.74 -4.98
C LYS A 30 15.02 8.26 -5.31
N ASN A 31 15.46 7.48 -4.35
CA ASN A 31 15.73 6.07 -4.48
C ASN A 31 14.56 5.25 -3.92
N ASN A 32 13.77 4.68 -4.84
CA ASN A 32 12.64 3.79 -4.56
C ASN A 32 13.05 2.33 -4.35
N ASN A 33 14.34 2.05 -4.14
CA ASN A 33 14.83 0.70 -3.88
C ASN A 33 14.18 0.13 -2.64
N ILE A 34 13.83 -1.15 -2.75
CA ILE A 34 13.37 -1.92 -1.60
C ILE A 34 14.57 -2.07 -0.65
N LYS A 35 14.29 -1.91 0.64
CA LYS A 35 15.24 -2.08 1.73
C LYS A 35 14.73 -3.16 2.66
N LEU A 36 15.66 -3.99 3.15
CA LEU A 36 15.42 -4.96 4.21
C LEU A 36 16.26 -4.55 5.42
N ASN A 37 15.60 -4.20 6.51
CA ASN A 37 16.21 -3.79 7.76
C ASN A 37 15.97 -4.84 8.84
N PHE A 38 17.02 -5.15 9.59
CA PHE A 38 16.97 -5.98 10.78
C PHE A 38 17.36 -5.13 11.98
N LYS A 39 16.57 -5.21 13.05
CA LYS A 39 16.96 -4.69 14.36
C LYS A 39 17.17 -5.85 15.32
N GLY A 40 18.33 -5.92 15.96
CA GLY A 40 18.66 -7.07 16.80
C GLY A 40 19.96 -6.93 17.59
N LYS A 41 20.27 -7.92 18.42
CA LYS A 41 21.54 -8.01 19.15
C LYS A 41 22.42 -9.09 18.54
N PHE A 42 23.65 -8.72 18.19
CA PHE A 42 24.62 -9.58 17.53
C PHE A 42 25.97 -9.43 18.24
N GLU A 43 26.28 -10.37 19.14
CA GLU A 43 27.39 -10.23 20.10
C GLU A 43 28.81 -10.41 19.51
N SER A 44 28.97 -10.97 18.31
CA SER A 44 30.27 -11.18 17.66
C SER A 44 30.33 -10.51 16.28
N ASP A 45 31.54 -10.25 15.81
CA ASP A 45 31.78 -9.85 14.41
C ASP A 45 31.28 -10.96 13.50
N ASP A 46 30.53 -10.60 12.46
CA ASP A 46 29.87 -11.59 11.59
C ASP A 46 29.63 -11.07 10.18
N ASN A 47 29.22 -11.99 9.29
CA ASN A 47 28.78 -11.70 7.94
C ASN A 47 27.35 -12.20 7.76
N PHE A 48 26.44 -11.26 7.51
CA PHE A 48 25.07 -11.57 7.11
C PHE A 48 25.03 -11.75 5.60
N LEU A 49 24.32 -12.78 5.14
CA LEU A 49 24.08 -13.06 3.74
C LEU A 49 22.58 -13.07 3.48
N LEU A 50 22.13 -12.26 2.53
CA LEU A 50 20.77 -12.27 2.03
C LEU A 50 20.76 -12.88 0.64
N MET A 51 19.99 -13.94 0.45
CA MET A 51 19.69 -14.53 -0.86
C MET A 51 18.24 -14.25 -1.21
N TYR A 52 17.94 -14.03 -2.49
CA TYR A 52 16.58 -13.71 -2.92
C TYR A 52 16.22 -14.27 -4.30
N SER A 53 14.92 -14.37 -4.57
CA SER A 53 14.39 -14.59 -5.92
C SER A 53 13.81 -13.28 -6.47
N THR A 54 14.01 -13.02 -7.75
CA THR A 54 13.40 -11.90 -8.48
C THR A 54 12.13 -12.31 -9.23
N GLU A 55 11.79 -13.59 -9.21
CA GLU A 55 10.65 -14.15 -9.94
C GLU A 55 9.63 -14.76 -8.98
N GLU A 56 8.35 -14.50 -9.28
CA GLU A 56 7.25 -15.10 -8.54
C GLU A 56 7.29 -16.63 -8.65
N ASN A 57 7.03 -17.32 -7.54
CA ASN A 57 7.01 -18.79 -7.46
C ASN A 57 8.36 -19.49 -7.71
N LYS A 58 9.46 -18.74 -7.87
CA LYS A 58 10.82 -19.29 -7.84
C LYS A 58 11.44 -19.14 -6.47
N ARG A 59 12.25 -20.14 -6.08
CA ARG A 59 13.08 -20.10 -4.88
C ARG A 59 14.30 -19.21 -5.09
N TYR A 60 14.80 -18.62 -4.02
CA TYR A 60 16.06 -17.89 -4.02
C TYR A 60 17.21 -18.77 -4.55
N SER A 61 18.22 -18.13 -5.15
CA SER A 61 19.42 -18.81 -5.69
C SER A 61 20.70 -18.15 -5.18
N ASN A 62 21.85 -18.78 -5.45
CA ASN A 62 23.17 -18.21 -5.13
C ASN A 62 23.57 -17.04 -6.04
N GLU A 63 22.86 -16.83 -7.15
CA GLU A 63 23.15 -15.76 -8.12
C GLU A 63 22.74 -14.40 -7.56
N ASN A 64 21.58 -14.36 -6.91
CA ASN A 64 20.98 -13.15 -6.33
C ASN A 64 21.27 -13.09 -4.84
N ARG A 65 22.37 -12.41 -4.47
CA ARG A 65 22.80 -12.29 -3.09
C ARG A 65 23.39 -10.94 -2.72
N LEU A 66 23.19 -10.55 -1.48
CA LEU A 66 23.81 -9.39 -0.85
C LEU A 66 24.51 -9.83 0.43
N THR A 67 25.61 -9.18 0.79
CA THR A 67 26.37 -9.50 2.01
C THR A 67 26.66 -8.24 2.80
N LYS A 68 26.56 -8.33 4.13
CA LYS A 68 26.89 -7.23 5.04
C LYS A 68 27.76 -7.75 6.18
N ARG A 69 28.93 -7.15 6.33
CA ARG A 69 29.78 -7.37 7.52
C ARG A 69 29.24 -6.52 8.67
N ILE A 70 29.24 -7.07 9.87
CA ILE A 70 28.86 -6.35 11.09
C ILE A 70 29.94 -6.47 12.15
N LYS A 71 29.95 -5.51 13.07
CA LYS A 71 30.78 -5.56 14.28
C LYS A 71 29.92 -6.02 15.45
N GLY A 72 30.45 -6.94 16.25
CA GLY A 72 29.77 -7.47 17.42
C GLY A 72 29.48 -6.37 18.44
N SER A 73 28.30 -6.41 19.06
CA SER A 73 27.93 -5.51 20.15
C SER A 73 26.94 -6.15 21.10
N ASN A 74 27.07 -5.78 22.38
CA ASN A 74 26.08 -6.09 23.40
C ASN A 74 24.86 -5.15 23.39
N LYS A 75 24.80 -4.21 22.44
CA LYS A 75 23.65 -3.33 22.21
C LYS A 75 22.89 -3.75 20.96
N GLU A 76 21.64 -3.33 20.87
CA GLU A 76 20.85 -3.46 19.64
C GLU A 76 21.53 -2.69 18.49
N GLN A 77 21.49 -3.28 17.29
CA GLN A 77 22.03 -2.72 16.07
C GLN A 77 21.01 -2.85 14.94
N ASN A 78 21.07 -1.91 14.00
CA ASN A 78 20.30 -1.96 12.76
C ASN A 78 21.21 -2.41 11.61
N ILE A 79 20.78 -3.44 10.88
CA ILE A 79 21.47 -3.95 9.69
C ILE A 79 20.55 -3.70 8.50
N GLN A 80 21.01 -2.91 7.53
CA GLN A 80 20.27 -2.63 6.31
C GLN A 80 20.90 -3.34 5.11
N PHE A 81 20.05 -4.01 4.34
CA PHE A 81 20.28 -4.41 2.97
C PHE A 81 19.44 -3.54 2.04
N GLU A 82 20.03 -3.16 0.92
CA GLU A 82 19.32 -2.43 -0.14
C GLU A 82 19.38 -3.30 -1.39
N PHE A 83 18.20 -3.62 -1.93
CA PHE A 83 18.11 -4.38 -3.18
C PHE A 83 18.54 -3.47 -4.35
N PRO A 84 19.12 -4.04 -5.43
CA PRO A 84 19.44 -3.27 -6.62
C PRO A 84 18.21 -2.58 -7.22
N GLU A 85 18.45 -1.57 -8.04
CA GLU A 85 17.37 -0.81 -8.67
C GLU A 85 16.41 -1.70 -9.47
N GLY A 86 15.10 -1.48 -9.27
CA GLY A 86 14.03 -2.23 -9.92
C GLY A 86 13.86 -3.68 -9.45
N VAL A 87 14.73 -4.18 -8.57
CA VAL A 87 14.68 -5.57 -8.08
C VAL A 87 13.59 -5.73 -7.03
N ARG A 88 12.75 -6.76 -7.21
CA ARG A 88 11.65 -7.11 -6.31
C ARG A 88 11.86 -8.51 -5.74
N PRO A 89 12.02 -8.66 -4.42
CA PRO A 89 12.23 -9.98 -3.82
C PRO A 89 10.90 -10.73 -3.67
N TYR A 90 10.78 -11.90 -4.28
CA TYR A 90 9.60 -12.78 -4.15
C TYR A 90 9.81 -13.95 -3.17
N ASP A 91 11.06 -14.28 -2.87
CA ASP A 91 11.46 -15.23 -1.84
C ASP A 91 12.79 -14.75 -1.23
N LEU A 92 13.01 -15.03 0.05
CA LEU A 92 14.18 -14.60 0.82
C LEU A 92 14.76 -15.78 1.62
N ARG A 93 16.08 -15.80 1.69
CA ARG A 93 16.83 -16.55 2.71
C ARG A 93 17.84 -15.63 3.37
N ILE A 94 17.75 -15.54 4.68
CA ILE A 94 18.58 -14.67 5.51
C ILE A 94 19.50 -15.57 6.33
N ASP A 95 20.75 -15.64 5.92
CA ASP A 95 21.81 -16.33 6.65
C ASP A 95 22.38 -15.31 7.65
N PHE A 96 22.02 -15.50 8.92
CA PHE A 96 22.24 -14.49 9.95
C PHE A 96 23.55 -14.66 10.71
N SER A 97 24.36 -15.67 10.36
CA SER A 97 25.70 -15.84 10.89
C SER A 97 26.51 -16.81 10.03
N GLY A 98 27.74 -16.43 9.68
CA GLY A 98 28.77 -17.35 9.20
C GLY A 98 29.80 -17.69 10.30
N ASN A 99 29.72 -17.00 11.44
CA ASN A 99 30.65 -17.14 12.55
C ASN A 99 30.13 -18.14 13.59
N LYS A 100 30.75 -19.33 13.67
CA LYS A 100 30.43 -20.35 14.67
C LYS A 100 30.54 -19.88 16.14
N ASP A 101 31.28 -18.80 16.40
CA ASP A 101 31.43 -18.22 17.73
C ASP A 101 30.25 -17.31 18.11
N GLN A 102 29.38 -16.96 17.14
CA GLN A 102 28.10 -16.29 17.37
C GLN A 102 27.10 -17.29 17.99
N LYS A 103 27.19 -17.45 19.31
CA LYS A 103 26.39 -18.44 20.07
C LYS A 103 24.89 -18.22 19.99
N LYS A 104 24.47 -16.95 19.88
CA LYS A 104 23.07 -16.53 19.84
C LYS A 104 22.90 -15.21 19.11
N VAL A 105 21.73 -14.99 18.54
CA VAL A 105 21.28 -13.68 18.04
C VAL A 105 19.87 -13.42 18.54
N SER A 106 19.46 -12.15 18.62
CA SER A 106 18.06 -11.79 18.82
C SER A 106 17.60 -10.87 17.71
N PHE A 107 16.36 -11.05 17.26
CA PHE A 107 15.70 -10.16 16.32
C PHE A 107 14.55 -9.48 17.04
N LYS A 108 14.63 -8.15 17.16
CA LYS A 108 13.55 -7.30 17.65
C LYS A 108 12.54 -6.99 16.55
N GLU A 109 13.06 -6.71 15.35
CA GLU A 109 12.29 -6.22 14.22
C GLU A 109 12.90 -6.66 12.89
N ILE A 110 12.06 -6.98 11.92
CA ILE A 110 12.41 -7.09 10.50
C ILE A 110 11.47 -6.20 9.71
N VAL A 111 12.03 -5.28 8.93
CA VAL A 111 11.27 -4.35 8.10
C VAL A 111 11.66 -4.52 6.64
N ILE A 112 10.68 -4.75 5.77
CA ILE A 112 10.86 -4.64 4.32
C ILE A 112 10.08 -3.42 3.87
N SER A 113 10.74 -2.46 3.24
CA SER A 113 10.12 -1.20 2.87
C SER A 113 10.63 -0.66 1.55
N ASP A 114 9.76 0.04 0.84
CA ASP A 114 10.15 1.01 -0.18
C ASP A 114 9.79 2.42 0.35
N SER A 115 9.75 3.43 -0.51
CA SER A 115 9.36 4.80 -0.14
C SER A 115 7.90 4.93 0.34
N LEU A 116 7.04 3.97 0.03
CA LEU A 116 5.58 4.10 0.16
C LEU A 116 4.89 2.91 0.84
N ASN A 117 5.58 1.78 1.00
CA ASN A 117 5.06 0.55 1.58
C ASN A 117 6.02 0.04 2.65
N ARG A 118 5.47 -0.65 3.64
CA ARG A 118 6.23 -1.31 4.70
C ARG A 118 5.57 -2.62 5.11
N ILE A 119 6.35 -3.69 5.13
CA ILE A 119 6.09 -4.89 5.91
C ILE A 119 6.86 -4.74 7.22
N LEU A 120 6.15 -4.84 8.34
CA LEU A 120 6.73 -4.81 9.67
C LEU A 120 6.51 -6.16 10.36
N LEU A 121 7.60 -6.84 10.68
CA LEU A 121 7.62 -8.01 11.55
C LEU A 121 8.30 -7.64 12.87
N ASN A 122 7.67 -7.99 13.98
CA ASN A 122 8.23 -7.82 15.32
C ASN A 122 8.56 -9.18 15.94
N GLU A 123 9.24 -9.16 17.07
CA GLU A 123 9.67 -10.35 17.83
C GLU A 123 8.58 -11.42 18.03
N ASN A 124 7.30 -11.03 18.09
CA ASN A 124 6.18 -11.96 18.31
C ASN A 124 5.76 -12.68 17.02
N ASN A 125 6.06 -12.14 15.84
CA ASN A 125 5.56 -12.67 14.58
C ASN A 125 6.64 -13.00 13.54
N ILE A 126 7.91 -12.63 13.75
CA ILE A 126 9.01 -12.96 12.82
C ILE A 126 9.01 -14.47 12.51
N PHE A 127 8.99 -15.31 13.54
CA PHE A 127 9.11 -16.76 13.37
C PHE A 127 7.82 -17.44 12.88
N ASN A 128 6.71 -16.71 12.78
CA ASN A 128 5.51 -17.17 12.08
C ASN A 128 5.61 -16.97 10.57
N ASN A 129 6.59 -16.19 10.10
CA ASN A 129 6.79 -15.81 8.69
C ASN A 129 8.02 -16.49 8.06
N PHE A 130 8.91 -17.03 8.88
CA PHE A 130 10.11 -17.73 8.43
C PHE A 130 10.15 -19.18 8.91
N LYS A 131 10.79 -20.04 8.10
CA LYS A 131 11.27 -21.36 8.49
C LYS A 131 12.71 -21.22 8.96
N LEU A 132 12.98 -21.79 10.13
CA LEU A 132 14.34 -21.91 10.65
C LEU A 132 15.09 -23.00 9.89
N SER A 133 16.41 -22.85 9.77
CA SER A 133 17.26 -23.97 9.36
C SER A 133 17.15 -25.13 10.36
N GLU A 134 17.39 -26.35 9.90
CA GLU A 134 17.21 -27.59 10.67
C GLU A 134 17.93 -27.58 12.03
N HIS A 135 19.09 -26.92 12.10
CA HIS A 135 19.93 -26.87 13.29
C HIS A 135 19.77 -25.58 14.10
N SER A 136 18.80 -24.73 13.74
CA SER A 136 18.46 -23.50 14.44
C SER A 136 17.25 -23.69 15.36
N LYS A 137 17.32 -23.13 16.56
CA LYS A 137 16.24 -23.17 17.57
C LYS A 137 15.95 -21.78 18.09
N PHE A 138 14.68 -21.40 18.07
CA PHE A 138 14.19 -20.15 18.66
C PHE A 138 13.62 -20.40 20.06
N ASN A 139 14.11 -19.66 21.04
CA ASN A 139 13.54 -19.62 22.38
C ASN A 139 12.58 -18.42 22.47
N LYS A 140 11.28 -18.71 22.66
CA LYS A 140 10.21 -17.69 22.73
C LYS A 140 10.26 -16.82 23.98
N GLU A 141 10.80 -17.33 25.09
CA GLU A 141 10.88 -16.58 26.36
C GLU A 141 12.00 -15.55 26.32
N THR A 142 13.16 -15.94 25.80
CA THR A 142 14.34 -15.07 25.71
C THR A 142 14.41 -14.30 24.40
N LEU A 143 13.57 -14.66 23.42
CA LEU A 143 13.60 -14.15 22.04
C LEU A 143 14.98 -14.33 21.36
N GLU A 144 15.66 -15.43 21.71
CA GLU A 144 16.99 -15.75 21.22
C GLU A 144 16.93 -16.89 20.20
N LEU A 145 17.69 -16.74 19.13
CA LEU A 145 17.93 -17.75 18.11
C LEU A 145 19.33 -18.33 18.31
N LYS A 146 19.42 -19.65 18.44
CA LYS A 146 20.67 -20.40 18.62
C LYS A 146 20.82 -21.40 17.49
N CYS A 147 22.02 -21.57 16.97
CA CYS A 147 22.33 -22.58 15.97
C CYS A 147 23.40 -23.52 16.50
N ASN A 148 23.16 -24.82 16.33
CA ASN A 148 24.11 -25.85 16.71
C ASN A 148 25.00 -26.23 15.52
N LEU A 149 26.22 -26.69 15.83
CA LEU A 149 27.06 -27.35 14.85
C LEU A 149 26.48 -28.73 14.49
N PHE A 150 26.72 -29.19 13.26
CA PHE A 150 26.26 -30.50 12.77
C PHE A 150 27.36 -31.20 11.97
N ASN A 151 27.30 -32.53 11.84
CA ASN A 151 28.23 -33.28 10.99
C ASN A 151 27.77 -33.20 9.52
N THR A 152 28.64 -32.75 8.63
CA THR A 152 28.40 -32.81 7.18
C THR A 152 28.56 -34.25 6.68
N LYS A 153 28.10 -34.51 5.45
CA LYS A 153 28.29 -35.81 4.78
C LYS A 153 29.77 -36.20 4.63
N GLU A 154 30.68 -35.23 4.66
CA GLU A 154 32.13 -35.42 4.59
C GLU A 154 32.78 -35.64 5.98
N GLY A 155 31.99 -35.69 7.06
CA GLY A 155 32.50 -35.84 8.43
C GLY A 155 33.10 -34.57 9.04
N LYS A 156 32.90 -33.40 8.42
CA LYS A 156 33.34 -32.09 8.97
C LYS A 156 32.23 -31.47 9.81
N MET A 157 32.58 -30.61 10.76
CA MET A 157 31.59 -29.79 11.47
C MET A 157 31.09 -28.65 10.58
N GLY A 158 29.79 -28.63 10.30
CA GLY A 158 29.08 -27.59 9.58
C GLY A 158 28.35 -26.60 10.52
N TYR A 159 28.10 -25.41 10.00
CA TYR A 159 27.34 -24.33 10.64
C TYR A 159 26.59 -23.57 9.54
N ASN A 160 25.27 -23.53 9.59
CA ASN A 160 24.44 -22.89 8.55
C ASN A 160 23.10 -22.35 9.12
N PRO A 161 23.16 -21.34 10.00
CA PRO A 161 21.97 -20.67 10.48
C PRO A 161 21.30 -19.82 9.39
N TYR A 162 20.03 -20.09 9.12
CA TYR A 162 19.26 -19.22 8.22
C TYR A 162 17.76 -19.14 8.57
N LEU A 163 17.14 -18.07 8.10
CA LEU A 163 15.68 -17.86 8.05
C LEU A 163 15.25 -17.89 6.59
N GLY A 164 14.50 -18.91 6.17
CA GLY A 164 13.90 -18.98 4.82
C GLY A 164 12.44 -18.56 4.87
N THR A 165 11.91 -17.85 3.88
CA THR A 165 10.48 -17.51 3.93
C THR A 165 9.59 -18.76 3.91
N ASN A 166 8.50 -18.71 4.67
CA ASN A 166 7.46 -19.73 4.58
C ASN A 166 6.38 -19.33 3.55
N TYR A 167 5.46 -20.26 3.27
CA TYR A 167 4.42 -20.04 2.27
C TYR A 167 3.49 -18.86 2.59
N SER A 168 3.21 -18.61 3.87
CA SER A 168 2.40 -17.46 4.28
C SER A 168 3.11 -16.15 3.93
N PHE A 169 4.40 -16.06 4.25
CA PHE A 169 5.16 -14.84 4.00
C PHE A 169 5.47 -14.61 2.52
N LEU A 170 5.60 -15.67 1.71
CA LEU A 170 5.64 -15.55 0.24
C LEU A 170 4.43 -14.78 -0.31
N LYS A 171 3.22 -15.02 0.24
CA LYS A 171 2.01 -14.27 -0.15
C LYS A 171 2.10 -12.80 0.23
N VAL A 172 2.66 -12.50 1.40
CA VAL A 172 2.87 -11.11 1.87
C VAL A 172 3.85 -10.38 0.95
N LEU A 173 4.98 -11.01 0.61
CA LEU A 173 5.95 -10.45 -0.34
C LEU A 173 5.34 -10.22 -1.73
N LYS A 174 4.54 -11.17 -2.22
CA LYS A 174 3.81 -11.01 -3.49
C LYS A 174 2.86 -9.81 -3.45
N ALA A 175 2.09 -9.66 -2.38
CA ALA A 175 1.18 -8.52 -2.21
C ALA A 175 1.94 -7.18 -2.15
N PHE A 176 3.04 -7.13 -1.41
CA PHE A 176 3.94 -5.98 -1.35
C PHE A 176 4.51 -5.62 -2.73
N ASN A 177 5.01 -6.61 -3.48
CA ASN A 177 5.54 -6.38 -4.83
C ASN A 177 4.46 -5.94 -5.82
N LYS A 178 3.23 -6.47 -5.72
CA LYS A 178 2.10 -6.03 -6.54
C LYS A 178 1.73 -4.57 -6.24
N ALA A 179 1.70 -4.19 -4.95
CA ALA A 179 1.47 -2.81 -4.55
C ALA A 179 2.59 -1.88 -5.08
N ASN A 180 3.84 -2.34 -5.06
CA ASN A 180 4.98 -1.61 -5.63
C ASN A 180 4.91 -1.49 -7.17
N ILE A 181 4.50 -2.52 -7.91
CA ILE A 181 4.32 -2.48 -9.37
C ILE A 181 3.21 -1.51 -9.77
N ASN A 182 2.08 -1.56 -9.04
CA ASN A 182 1.00 -0.61 -9.25
C ASN A 182 1.50 0.84 -9.04
N LYS A 183 2.44 1.05 -8.11
CA LYS A 183 3.10 2.33 -7.85
C LYS A 183 4.11 2.77 -8.91
N SER A 184 4.82 1.87 -9.59
CA SER A 184 5.62 2.26 -10.77
C SER A 184 4.74 2.78 -11.92
N LYS A 185 3.45 2.40 -11.99
CA LYS A 185 2.47 3.10 -12.83
C LYS A 185 1.95 4.41 -12.21
N THR A 186 2.09 4.61 -10.90
CA THR A 186 1.68 5.80 -10.13
C THR A 186 2.76 6.89 -10.09
N VAL A 187 4.06 6.58 -10.25
CA VAL A 187 5.15 7.59 -10.37
C VAL A 187 5.07 8.38 -11.68
N ALA A 188 4.32 7.89 -12.68
CA ALA A 188 3.91 8.70 -13.82
C ALA A 188 2.87 9.81 -13.45
N LEU A 189 2.52 9.97 -12.17
CA LEU A 189 1.58 10.97 -11.64
C LEU A 189 2.21 12.02 -10.72
N GLU A 190 3.54 12.22 -10.74
CA GLU A 190 4.21 13.24 -9.90
C GLU A 190 3.66 14.69 -10.11
N ASP A 191 2.83 14.95 -11.12
CA ASP A 191 2.07 16.22 -11.26
C ASP A 191 0.87 16.37 -10.30
N VAL A 192 0.61 15.42 -9.38
CA VAL A 192 -0.48 15.49 -8.39
C VAL A 192 -0.01 15.98 -6.99
N GLU A 193 1.30 16.19 -6.81
CA GLU A 193 1.90 16.54 -5.51
C GLU A 193 1.79 18.04 -5.15
N ASN A 194 0.58 18.51 -4.90
CA ASN A 194 0.39 19.50 -3.85
C ASN A 194 0.03 18.73 -2.57
N ILE A 195 1.05 18.35 -1.79
CA ILE A 195 0.93 17.56 -0.54
C ILE A 195 0.78 18.47 0.69
N ASP A 196 0.83 19.80 0.54
CA ASP A 196 0.33 20.73 1.56
C ASP A 196 -1.20 20.76 1.46
N LEU A 197 -1.86 19.69 1.95
CA LEU A 197 -3.32 19.49 1.97
C LEU A 197 -4.01 20.53 2.86
N LYS A 198 -4.06 21.79 2.40
CA LYS A 198 -4.90 22.83 2.99
C LYS A 198 -6.31 22.85 2.39
N ASP A 199 -6.53 22.12 1.30
CA ASP A 199 -7.71 22.24 0.44
C ASP A 199 -8.63 21.01 0.37
N GLY A 200 -8.25 19.86 0.95
CA GLY A 200 -9.12 18.68 1.05
C GLY A 200 -8.39 17.34 1.21
N GLU A 201 -8.93 16.44 2.04
CA GLU A 201 -8.35 15.09 2.25
C GLU A 201 -8.80 14.06 1.19
N PHE A 202 -9.98 14.24 0.59
CA PHE A 202 -10.54 13.34 -0.44
C PHE A 202 -10.24 13.82 -1.87
N ARG A 203 -9.74 12.90 -2.71
CA ARG A 203 -9.44 13.17 -4.11
C ARG A 203 -10.03 12.10 -5.03
N VAL A 204 -10.63 12.56 -6.13
CA VAL A 204 -10.96 11.75 -7.31
C VAL A 204 -9.94 12.06 -8.38
N ILE A 205 -9.18 11.05 -8.79
CA ILE A 205 -8.08 11.17 -9.75
C ILE A 205 -8.44 10.33 -10.98
N ILE A 206 -8.49 10.96 -12.14
CA ILE A 206 -8.78 10.32 -13.42
C ILE A 206 -7.55 10.45 -14.31
N GLU A 207 -7.04 9.33 -14.80
CA GLU A 207 -6.05 9.29 -15.87
C GLU A 207 -6.71 8.89 -17.16
N GLY A 208 -6.53 9.69 -18.19
CA GLY A 208 -7.25 9.46 -19.43
C GLY A 208 -6.78 10.33 -20.58
N VAL A 209 -7.34 10.03 -21.75
CA VAL A 209 -7.17 10.83 -22.96
C VAL A 209 -8.49 11.53 -23.23
N PHE A 210 -8.45 12.86 -23.33
CA PHE A 210 -9.61 13.69 -23.67
C PHE A 210 -9.29 14.40 -24.98
N LYS A 211 -9.93 14.04 -26.08
CA LYS A 211 -9.53 14.48 -27.43
C LYS A 211 -9.89 15.94 -27.73
N SER A 212 -10.63 16.61 -26.87
CA SER A 212 -11.03 18.00 -27.01
C SER A 212 -11.10 18.69 -25.64
N ASP A 213 -10.93 20.02 -25.64
CA ASP A 213 -11.16 20.84 -24.45
C ASP A 213 -12.58 20.60 -23.91
N ASP A 214 -12.67 20.40 -22.60
CA ASP A 214 -13.91 19.99 -21.95
C ASP A 214 -13.96 20.41 -20.48
N GLU A 215 -15.11 20.18 -19.86
CA GLU A 215 -15.32 20.33 -18.43
C GLU A 215 -15.86 19.02 -17.85
N LEU A 216 -15.23 18.53 -16.79
CA LEU A 216 -15.70 17.41 -15.99
C LEU A 216 -16.43 17.93 -14.75
N LEU A 217 -17.50 17.24 -14.35
CA LEU A 217 -18.26 17.59 -13.16
C LEU A 217 -18.28 16.40 -12.19
N LEU A 218 -17.98 16.67 -10.92
CA LEU A 218 -18.20 15.72 -9.85
C LEU A 218 -19.31 16.23 -8.95
N PHE A 219 -20.44 15.54 -8.96
CA PHE A 219 -21.47 15.71 -7.95
C PHE A 219 -21.31 14.63 -6.89
N TYR A 220 -21.33 15.00 -5.62
CA TYR A 220 -21.08 14.05 -4.53
C TYR A 220 -22.05 14.26 -3.36
N SER A 221 -22.17 13.23 -2.53
CA SER A 221 -22.88 13.23 -1.26
C SER A 221 -21.95 12.72 -0.17
N ASP A 222 -22.08 13.34 1.01
CA ASP A 222 -21.50 12.92 2.29
C ASP A 222 -22.51 12.17 3.17
N ASP A 223 -23.74 11.99 2.69
CA ASP A 223 -24.84 11.36 3.43
C ASP A 223 -25.39 10.15 2.65
N LEU A 224 -25.32 8.96 3.26
CA LEU A 224 -25.87 7.70 2.74
C LEU A 224 -27.41 7.70 2.66
N ASN A 225 -28.09 8.50 3.50
CA ASN A 225 -29.53 8.42 3.75
C ASN A 225 -30.34 9.52 3.10
N LYS A 226 -29.69 10.54 2.51
CA LYS A 226 -30.38 11.58 1.75
C LYS A 226 -30.42 11.23 0.27
N SER A 227 -31.60 11.40 -0.34
CA SER A 227 -31.68 11.53 -1.80
C SER A 227 -30.69 12.61 -2.22
N PHE A 228 -29.90 12.31 -3.25
CA PHE A 228 -28.76 13.10 -3.76
C PHE A 228 -29.07 14.62 -3.76
N LYS A 229 -28.83 15.31 -2.64
CA LYS A 229 -29.00 16.75 -2.54
C LYS A 229 -27.73 17.33 -3.10
N LEU A 230 -27.75 17.57 -4.41
CA LEU A 230 -26.63 18.08 -5.17
C LEU A 230 -26.03 19.30 -4.45
N LYS A 231 -24.92 19.11 -3.75
CA LYS A 231 -23.96 20.20 -3.55
C LYS A 231 -23.60 20.73 -4.95
N LYS A 232 -23.18 21.99 -5.05
CA LYS A 232 -22.68 22.52 -6.32
C LYS A 232 -21.58 21.58 -6.83
N PRO A 233 -21.63 21.14 -8.11
CA PRO A 233 -20.62 20.22 -8.62
C PRO A 233 -19.25 20.86 -8.53
N ILE A 234 -18.24 20.04 -8.24
CA ILE A 234 -16.85 20.44 -8.42
C ILE A 234 -16.56 20.36 -9.92
N ARG A 235 -16.08 21.47 -10.48
CA ARG A 235 -15.82 21.62 -11.91
C ARG A 235 -14.32 21.51 -12.17
N LYS A 236 -13.94 20.76 -13.20
CA LYS A 236 -12.54 20.67 -13.62
C LYS A 236 -12.44 20.80 -15.14
N LEU A 237 -11.73 21.84 -15.58
CA LEU A 237 -11.41 22.02 -16.98
C LEU A 237 -10.30 21.06 -17.40
N VAL A 238 -10.44 20.51 -18.60
CA VAL A 238 -9.46 19.61 -19.21
C VAL A 238 -9.12 20.14 -20.60
N LYS A 239 -7.83 20.07 -20.97
CA LYS A 239 -7.37 20.46 -22.30
C LYS A 239 -7.30 19.26 -23.22
N GLY A 240 -7.73 19.45 -24.46
CA GLY A 240 -7.70 18.42 -25.48
C GLY A 240 -6.27 17.92 -25.72
N SER A 241 -6.07 16.61 -25.65
CA SER A 241 -4.78 15.96 -25.88
C SER A 241 -4.98 14.59 -26.51
N ASN A 242 -4.02 14.20 -27.35
CA ASN A 242 -3.93 12.82 -27.84
C ASN A 242 -3.16 11.90 -26.89
N LEU A 243 -2.48 12.47 -25.90
CA LEU A 243 -1.72 11.76 -24.88
C LEU A 243 -2.52 11.65 -23.58
N PRO A 244 -2.28 10.61 -22.77
CA PRO A 244 -2.84 10.54 -21.42
C PRO A 244 -2.46 11.76 -20.58
N GLN A 245 -3.41 12.23 -19.78
CA GLN A 245 -3.24 13.30 -18.80
C GLN A 245 -3.97 12.93 -17.51
N THR A 246 -3.59 13.59 -16.43
CA THR A 246 -4.15 13.36 -15.10
C THR A 246 -5.05 14.52 -14.70
N VAL A 247 -6.26 14.19 -14.27
CA VAL A 247 -7.26 15.14 -13.81
C VAL A 247 -7.56 14.85 -12.35
N ILE A 248 -7.31 15.83 -11.48
CA ILE A 248 -7.52 15.73 -10.04
C ILE A 248 -8.70 16.63 -9.66
N ILE A 249 -9.66 16.03 -8.96
CA ILE A 249 -10.79 16.72 -8.34
C ILE A 249 -10.66 16.51 -6.83
N THR A 250 -10.52 17.61 -6.08
CA THR A 250 -10.34 17.59 -4.62
C THR A 250 -11.64 18.08 -3.97
N LEU A 251 -12.17 17.28 -3.04
CA LEU A 251 -13.35 17.67 -2.27
C LEU A 251 -12.95 18.71 -1.21
N PRO A 252 -13.87 19.61 -0.81
CA PRO A 252 -13.63 20.51 0.33
C PRO A 252 -13.23 19.77 1.61
N ASN A 253 -12.47 20.43 2.48
CA ASN A 253 -12.17 19.90 3.82
C ASN A 253 -13.45 19.51 4.57
N GLU A 254 -13.37 18.45 5.37
CA GLU A 254 -14.47 17.90 6.19
C GLU A 254 -15.60 17.20 5.40
N ASP A 255 -15.58 17.25 4.07
CA ASP A 255 -16.50 16.48 3.23
C ASP A 255 -15.98 15.06 2.99
N TYR A 256 -16.88 14.08 3.07
CA TYR A 256 -16.61 12.67 2.77
C TYR A 256 -17.25 12.26 1.45
N LEU A 257 -16.61 11.34 0.73
CA LEU A 257 -17.14 10.81 -0.53
C LEU A 257 -17.86 9.48 -0.29
N VAL A 258 -19.18 9.56 -0.07
CA VAL A 258 -20.01 8.36 0.14
C VAL A 258 -20.56 7.85 -1.19
N ASN A 259 -21.03 8.77 -2.03
CA ASN A 259 -21.59 8.45 -3.34
C ASN A 259 -21.34 9.63 -4.30
N PHE A 260 -21.17 9.35 -5.58
CA PHE A 260 -20.99 10.40 -6.57
C PHE A 260 -21.56 10.05 -7.95
N ARG A 261 -21.84 11.12 -8.69
CA ARG A 261 -22.11 11.12 -10.12
C ARG A 261 -20.97 11.88 -10.78
N PHE A 262 -20.35 11.25 -11.77
CA PHE A 262 -19.23 11.82 -12.51
C PHE A 262 -19.64 12.08 -13.95
N ASP A 263 -19.78 13.35 -14.30
CA ASP A 263 -20.09 13.78 -15.67
C ASP A 263 -18.76 13.89 -16.42
N VAL A 264 -18.61 13.00 -17.39
CA VAL A 264 -17.34 12.79 -18.09
C VAL A 264 -17.14 13.79 -19.24
N SER A 265 -18.18 14.55 -19.60
CA SER A 265 -18.11 15.63 -20.59
C SER A 265 -19.29 16.58 -20.43
N ALA A 266 -19.03 17.88 -20.53
CA ALA A 266 -20.06 18.91 -20.65
C ALA A 266 -20.22 19.42 -22.10
N SER A 267 -19.43 18.90 -23.04
CA SER A 267 -19.32 19.40 -24.40
C SER A 267 -19.67 18.32 -25.43
N ILE A 268 -20.73 18.55 -26.21
CA ILE A 268 -21.08 17.73 -27.38
C ILE A 268 -19.96 17.65 -28.43
N LYS A 269 -18.98 18.56 -28.37
CA LYS A 269 -17.83 18.57 -29.29
C LYS A 269 -16.73 17.58 -28.88
N GLN A 270 -16.84 16.92 -27.73
CA GLN A 270 -15.86 15.95 -27.27
C GLN A 270 -15.81 14.74 -28.21
N LYS A 271 -14.66 14.55 -28.87
CA LYS A 271 -14.48 13.57 -29.96
C LYS A 271 -13.96 12.21 -29.51
N GLY A 272 -13.66 12.05 -28.23
CA GLY A 272 -13.19 10.78 -27.69
C GLY A 272 -12.69 10.93 -26.27
N ILE A 273 -13.09 9.98 -25.43
CA ILE A 273 -12.61 9.87 -24.05
C ILE A 273 -12.11 8.45 -23.83
N GLU A 274 -10.93 8.36 -23.24
CA GLU A 274 -10.42 7.12 -22.68
C GLU A 274 -10.11 7.36 -21.20
N ILE A 275 -10.60 6.48 -20.32
CA ILE A 275 -10.18 6.46 -18.92
C ILE A 275 -9.28 5.24 -18.76
N ASN A 276 -8.00 5.49 -18.52
CA ASN A 276 -6.99 4.47 -18.29
C ASN A 276 -7.03 3.95 -16.85
N ARG A 277 -7.21 4.86 -15.90
CA ARG A 277 -7.27 4.57 -14.47
C ARG A 277 -8.18 5.57 -13.77
N PHE A 278 -8.91 5.08 -12.79
CA PHE A 278 -9.74 5.88 -11.90
C PHE A 278 -9.35 5.55 -10.45
N THR A 279 -9.11 6.58 -9.65
CA THR A 279 -8.60 6.43 -8.29
C THR A 279 -9.35 7.35 -7.33
N ILE A 280 -9.77 6.80 -6.20
CA ILE A 280 -10.23 7.53 -5.02
C ILE A 280 -9.13 7.43 -3.97
N SER A 281 -8.76 8.57 -3.38
CA SER A 281 -7.76 8.64 -2.33
C SER A 281 -8.24 9.50 -1.17
N GLU A 282 -8.00 9.02 0.04
CA GLU A 282 -8.14 9.76 1.30
C GLU A 282 -6.93 9.42 2.17
N LEU A 283 -6.11 10.41 2.50
CA LEU A 283 -4.89 10.24 3.31
C LEU A 283 -3.99 9.07 2.80
N ASN A 284 -4.03 7.92 3.47
CA ASN A 284 -3.24 6.72 3.15
C ASN A 284 -4.08 5.60 2.50
N SER A 285 -5.39 5.80 2.36
CA SER A 285 -6.33 4.85 1.75
C SER A 285 -6.48 5.17 0.27
N ILE A 286 -6.52 4.12 -0.56
CA ILE A 286 -6.70 4.24 -2.02
C ILE A 286 -7.60 3.12 -2.54
N ILE A 287 -8.65 3.47 -3.29
CA ILE A 287 -9.36 2.56 -4.19
C ILE A 287 -8.96 2.93 -5.62
N SER A 288 -8.50 1.95 -6.40
CA SER A 288 -8.08 2.21 -7.78
C SER A 288 -8.46 1.05 -8.67
N PHE A 289 -8.90 1.38 -9.88
CA PHE A 289 -9.22 0.40 -10.92
C PHE A 289 -8.80 0.92 -12.30
N ASP A 290 -8.36 -0.01 -13.15
CA ASP A 290 -7.89 0.29 -14.51
C ASP A 290 -9.06 0.20 -15.50
N LYS A 291 -8.83 0.65 -16.75
CA LYS A 291 -9.79 0.67 -17.87
C LYS A 291 -10.68 -0.58 -17.95
N ALA A 292 -10.07 -1.77 -17.92
CA ALA A 292 -10.77 -3.04 -18.06
C ALA A 292 -11.81 -3.32 -16.96
N GLN A 293 -11.74 -2.60 -15.83
CA GLN A 293 -12.61 -2.78 -14.67
C GLN A 293 -13.66 -1.66 -14.54
N ILE A 294 -13.65 -0.64 -15.42
CA ILE A 294 -14.54 0.52 -15.30
C ILE A 294 -16.01 0.09 -15.19
N SER A 295 -16.45 -0.88 -15.99
CA SER A 295 -17.83 -1.38 -16.00
C SER A 295 -18.25 -2.10 -14.72
N GLU A 296 -17.29 -2.53 -13.89
CA GLU A 296 -17.58 -3.14 -12.58
C GLU A 296 -17.86 -2.09 -11.50
N TYR A 297 -17.28 -0.89 -11.63
CA TYR A 297 -17.33 0.17 -10.62
C TYR A 297 -18.24 1.33 -11.01
N LEU A 298 -18.34 1.63 -12.30
CA LEU A 298 -19.09 2.74 -12.85
C LEU A 298 -20.20 2.25 -13.78
N LYS A 299 -21.41 2.75 -13.54
CA LYS A 299 -22.59 2.52 -14.36
C LYS A 299 -22.81 3.71 -15.29
N ALA A 300 -22.58 3.49 -16.58
CA ALA A 300 -22.91 4.43 -17.65
C ALA A 300 -24.41 4.74 -17.71
N ASN A 301 -24.75 5.98 -18.07
CA ASN A 301 -26.12 6.36 -18.40
C ASN A 301 -26.41 6.20 -19.91
N GLU A 302 -27.60 6.64 -20.35
CA GLU A 302 -28.05 6.49 -21.74
C GLU A 302 -27.18 7.21 -22.80
N TYR A 303 -26.33 8.16 -22.41
CA TYR A 303 -25.47 8.93 -23.34
C TYR A 303 -24.06 8.34 -23.47
N ILE A 304 -23.78 7.22 -22.81
CA ILE A 304 -22.48 6.55 -22.83
C ILE A 304 -22.68 5.08 -23.24
N ASP A 305 -22.08 4.68 -24.34
CA ASP A 305 -21.87 3.28 -24.68
C ASP A 305 -20.54 2.82 -24.07
N LEU A 306 -20.65 2.10 -22.94
CA LEU A 306 -19.54 1.51 -22.22
C LEU A 306 -19.45 0.00 -22.54
N SER A 307 -18.34 -0.41 -23.13
CA SER A 307 -18.06 -1.83 -23.39
C SER A 307 -17.53 -2.56 -22.14
N SER A 308 -17.49 -3.89 -22.21
CA SER A 308 -16.92 -4.72 -21.13
C SER A 308 -15.41 -4.52 -20.93
N ASN A 309 -14.67 -4.09 -21.95
CA ASN A 309 -13.23 -3.77 -21.84
C ASN A 309 -12.95 -2.31 -21.46
N GLY A 310 -13.97 -1.51 -21.15
CA GLY A 310 -13.84 -0.12 -20.70
C GLY A 310 -13.67 0.92 -21.81
N GLU A 311 -14.03 0.59 -23.05
CA GLU A 311 -14.14 1.58 -24.12
C GLU A 311 -15.39 2.44 -23.92
N ILE A 312 -15.22 3.76 -24.07
CA ILE A 312 -16.25 4.76 -23.80
C ILE A 312 -16.55 5.48 -25.12
N ASN A 313 -17.79 5.37 -25.58
CA ASN A 313 -18.29 6.15 -26.70
C ASN A 313 -19.43 7.05 -26.22
N LEU A 314 -19.29 8.36 -26.46
CA LEU A 314 -20.32 9.33 -26.11
C LEU A 314 -21.32 9.46 -27.26
N LYS A 315 -22.61 9.62 -26.93
CA LYS A 315 -23.66 9.84 -27.93
C LYS A 315 -24.68 10.88 -27.49
N THR A 316 -25.38 11.42 -28.46
CA THR A 316 -26.52 12.32 -28.25
C THR A 316 -27.82 11.54 -28.39
N ILE A 317 -28.90 12.06 -27.80
CA ILE A 317 -30.22 11.46 -27.89
C ILE A 317 -31.23 12.52 -28.33
N ILE A 318 -32.00 12.22 -29.38
CA ILE A 318 -33.07 13.10 -29.85
C ILE A 318 -34.35 12.76 -29.08
N LYS A 319 -34.85 13.70 -28.27
CA LYS A 319 -36.14 13.60 -27.56
C LYS A 319 -37.00 14.79 -27.99
N ASN A 320 -38.19 14.51 -28.55
CA ASN A 320 -39.12 15.52 -29.06
C ASN A 320 -38.50 16.50 -30.08
N GLY A 321 -37.63 16.00 -30.97
CA GLY A 321 -36.94 16.81 -31.97
C GLY A 321 -35.79 17.66 -31.44
N VAL A 322 -35.47 17.56 -30.14
CA VAL A 322 -34.34 18.27 -29.51
C VAL A 322 -33.20 17.29 -29.27
N GLU A 323 -32.01 17.63 -29.74
CA GLU A 323 -30.78 16.90 -29.44
C GLU A 323 -30.34 17.18 -28.00
N ASN A 324 -30.20 16.13 -27.20
CA ASN A 324 -29.77 16.19 -25.81
C ASN A 324 -28.40 15.51 -25.66
N PHE A 325 -27.61 16.01 -24.71
CA PHE A 325 -26.29 15.47 -24.37
C PHE A 325 -26.05 15.63 -22.86
N ASN A 326 -25.80 14.53 -22.16
CA ASN A 326 -25.54 14.54 -20.71
C ASN A 326 -24.82 13.25 -20.26
N PRO A 327 -23.60 12.95 -20.74
CA PRO A 327 -22.89 11.73 -20.40
C PRO A 327 -22.36 11.74 -18.97
N TYR A 328 -22.82 10.80 -18.16
CA TYR A 328 -22.34 10.63 -16.79
C TYR A 328 -22.30 9.18 -16.35
N PHE A 329 -21.45 8.92 -15.37
CA PHE A 329 -21.38 7.67 -14.62
C PHE A 329 -21.99 7.84 -13.23
N ASN A 330 -22.75 6.84 -12.80
CA ASN A 330 -23.07 6.61 -11.40
C ASN A 330 -22.19 5.48 -10.85
N LEU A 331 -22.11 5.34 -9.54
CA LEU A 331 -21.46 4.18 -8.92
C LEU A 331 -22.32 2.91 -9.05
N THR A 332 -21.65 1.77 -9.17
CA THR A 332 -22.30 0.46 -8.95
C THR A 332 -22.44 0.17 -7.47
N ASP A 333 -23.33 -0.75 -7.09
CA ASP A 333 -23.49 -1.19 -5.70
C ASP A 333 -22.18 -1.74 -5.12
N LYS A 334 -21.36 -2.40 -5.97
CA LYS A 334 -20.02 -2.86 -5.62
C LYS A 334 -19.16 -1.69 -5.17
N PHE A 335 -19.10 -0.62 -5.97
CA PHE A 335 -18.24 0.52 -5.65
C PHE A 335 -18.75 1.31 -4.46
N ILE A 336 -20.07 1.49 -4.31
CA ILE A 336 -20.67 2.12 -3.13
C ILE A 336 -20.26 1.34 -1.87
N LYS A 337 -20.32 0.00 -1.91
CA LYS A 337 -19.92 -0.85 -0.78
C LYS A 337 -18.43 -0.71 -0.47
N GLU A 338 -17.57 -0.66 -1.48
CA GLU A 338 -16.13 -0.45 -1.25
C GLU A 338 -15.84 0.93 -0.66
N LEU A 339 -16.49 1.99 -1.17
CA LEU A 339 -16.40 3.35 -0.62
C LEU A 339 -16.94 3.47 0.81
N SER A 340 -17.97 2.69 1.16
CA SER A 340 -18.52 2.72 2.52
C SER A 340 -17.63 2.05 3.57
N ASN A 341 -16.65 1.24 3.13
CA ASN A 341 -15.63 0.62 3.98
C ASN A 341 -14.26 1.30 3.84
N PHE A 342 -14.18 2.30 2.95
CA PHE A 342 -13.02 3.17 2.77
C PHE A 342 -12.93 4.12 3.95
#